data_AF-A0A940KWJ6-F1
#
_entry.id   AF-A0A940KWJ6-F1
#
_cell.length_a   1.000
_cell.length_b   1.000
_cell.length_c   1.000
_cell.angle_alpha   90.00
_cell.angle_beta   90.00
_cell.angle_gamma   90.00
#
_symmetry.space_group_name_H-M   'P 1'
#
loop_
_entity.id
_entity.type
_entity.pdbx_description
1 polymer ?
#
loop_
_entity_poly.entity_id
_entity_poly.type
_entity_poly.pdbx_seq_one_letter_code
_entity_poly.pdbx_strand_id
1 'polypeptide(L)'
;MSVTVLKPGLLTTVQDRGRNGYGALGVGHAGPMDDVAPRLANALVGNDDDAAALEITLLGPRLRFDDDALVALTGADFDARIGDAPLAAWRTVRVRRGEILDLGRARRGARAYLAIAGGFHAPRVLGSTAVDVNARIGRPLREGDVLATAAEPRIAFVERQRGASTSGFGPAWSLDPRPWFDTDPSAPIHLIRGRHFDALDAASRTALFDAPFRIAAESNRVGYRLDGPRLALVAALEIVSEPLAFGAVQLPPGGQPIALTAEHPVTGGYPRIGQIAAIDLPRLAQRRPGDMLRFVEIDLDEAQTRYLRREYELARLLEAVAARLE
;
A
#
# COMPACT_ATOMS: atom_id res chain seq x y z
N MET A 1 -17.33 -14.69 -10.64
CA MET A 1 -17.06 -13.73 -11.74
C MET A 1 -15.60 -13.84 -12.13
N SER A 2 -15.23 -13.52 -13.37
CA SER A 2 -13.82 -13.44 -13.78
C SER A 2 -13.42 -12.11 -14.42
N VAL A 3 -12.14 -11.79 -14.26
CA VAL A 3 -11.50 -10.60 -14.83
C VAL A 3 -10.26 -11.05 -15.59
N THR A 4 -10.22 -10.77 -16.89
CA THR A 4 -9.08 -11.09 -17.76
C THR A 4 -8.10 -9.93 -17.80
N VAL A 5 -6.81 -10.19 -17.56
CA VAL A 5 -5.73 -9.20 -17.63
C VAL A 5 -5.29 -9.04 -19.08
N LEU A 6 -5.66 -7.92 -19.70
CA LEU A 6 -5.23 -7.57 -21.07
C LEU A 6 -3.82 -6.96 -21.08
N LYS A 7 -3.51 -6.16 -20.06
CA LYS A 7 -2.15 -5.66 -19.79
C LYS A 7 -1.93 -5.62 -18.28
N PRO A 8 -0.77 -6.05 -17.77
CA PRO A 8 -0.55 -6.13 -16.31
C PRO A 8 -0.16 -4.80 -15.65
N GLY A 9 0.17 -3.76 -16.43
CA GLY A 9 0.77 -2.54 -15.90
C GLY A 9 2.26 -2.71 -15.60
N LEU A 10 2.84 -1.81 -14.79
CA LEU A 10 4.26 -1.88 -14.41
C LEU A 10 4.51 -2.95 -13.34
N LEU A 11 3.75 -2.89 -12.25
CA LEU A 11 3.78 -3.87 -11.17
C LEU A 11 2.41 -3.90 -10.50
N THR A 12 1.66 -4.96 -10.80
CA THR A 12 0.34 -5.22 -10.18
C THR A 12 0.39 -6.56 -9.46
N THR A 13 0.01 -6.57 -8.20
CA THR A 13 0.07 -7.76 -7.34
C THR A 13 -1.21 -7.93 -6.54
N VAL A 14 -1.58 -9.18 -6.25
CA VAL A 14 -2.65 -9.47 -5.29
C VAL A 14 -2.10 -9.27 -3.88
N GLN A 15 -2.80 -8.48 -3.06
CA GLN A 15 -2.44 -8.19 -1.67
C GLN A 15 -3.66 -8.36 -0.77
N ASP A 16 -3.50 -9.15 0.29
CA ASP A 16 -4.38 -9.14 1.48
C ASP A 16 -3.60 -8.54 2.66
N ARG A 17 -4.06 -8.76 3.90
CA ARG A 17 -3.39 -8.26 5.12
C ARG A 17 -2.01 -8.87 5.43
N GLY A 18 -1.42 -9.64 4.52
CA GLY A 18 -0.08 -10.19 4.65
C GLY A 18 0.00 -11.43 5.53
N ARG A 19 1.21 -11.98 5.63
CA ARG A 19 1.52 -13.23 6.32
C ARG A 19 2.03 -12.94 7.73
N ASN A 20 1.18 -13.15 8.72
CA ASN A 20 1.52 -12.92 10.12
C ASN A 20 2.09 -14.19 10.78
N GLY A 21 3.12 -14.01 11.62
CA GLY A 21 3.63 -15.08 12.50
C GLY A 21 4.73 -15.97 11.93
N TYR A 22 5.23 -15.73 10.72
CA TYR A 22 6.23 -16.59 10.07
C TYR A 22 7.66 -16.02 10.08
N GLY A 23 7.90 -14.89 10.75
CA GLY A 23 9.23 -14.27 10.83
C GLY A 23 10.29 -15.21 11.39
N ALA A 24 9.99 -15.98 12.43
CA ALA A 24 10.94 -16.96 12.99
C ALA A 24 11.37 -18.06 11.98
N LEU A 25 10.61 -18.26 10.89
CA LEU A 25 10.92 -19.19 9.81
C LEU A 25 11.60 -18.50 8.61
N GLY A 26 11.96 -17.22 8.73
CA GLY A 26 12.58 -16.44 7.67
C GLY A 26 11.61 -15.93 6.60
N VAL A 27 10.30 -16.01 6.83
CA VAL A 27 9.28 -15.53 5.88
C VAL A 27 8.76 -14.15 6.32
N GLY A 28 8.87 -13.18 5.42
CA GLY A 28 8.41 -11.80 5.65
C GLY A 28 6.88 -11.67 5.62
N HIS A 29 6.40 -10.51 6.08
CA HIS A 29 4.97 -10.21 6.14
C HIS A 29 4.35 -9.96 4.75
N ALA A 30 5.06 -9.25 3.86
CA ALA A 30 4.53 -8.72 2.61
C ALA A 30 3.27 -7.86 2.85
N GLY A 31 2.19 -8.12 2.11
CA GLY A 31 0.96 -7.33 2.20
C GLY A 31 1.05 -5.99 1.45
N PRO A 32 0.05 -5.12 1.60
CA PRO A 32 0.02 -3.84 0.93
C PRO A 32 1.09 -2.90 1.49
N MET A 33 1.61 -2.03 0.64
CA MET A 33 2.54 -0.97 1.08
C MET A 33 1.81 0.12 1.89
N ASP A 34 0.53 0.31 1.64
CA ASP A 34 -0.38 1.23 2.33
C ASP A 34 -1.49 0.39 2.94
N ASP A 35 -1.56 0.33 4.27
CA ASP A 35 -2.46 -0.54 5.00
C ASP A 35 -3.89 -0.01 5.07
N VAL A 36 -4.17 1.24 4.68
CA VAL A 36 -5.48 1.90 4.82
C VAL A 36 -6.28 1.83 3.52
N ALA A 37 -5.66 2.18 2.40
CA ALA A 37 -6.34 2.25 1.11
C ALA A 37 -7.06 0.94 0.68
N PRO A 38 -6.45 -0.27 0.76
CA PRO A 38 -7.15 -1.50 0.38
C PRO A 38 -8.34 -1.83 1.28
N ARG A 39 -8.27 -1.49 2.57
CA ARG A 39 -9.38 -1.68 3.54
C ARG A 39 -10.60 -0.86 3.13
N LEU A 40 -10.37 0.41 2.78
CA LEU A 40 -11.42 1.30 2.29
C LEU A 40 -11.97 0.86 0.92
N ALA A 41 -11.12 0.36 0.02
CA ALA A 41 -11.58 -0.21 -1.25
C ALA A 41 -12.49 -1.43 -1.02
N ASN A 42 -12.07 -2.36 -0.15
CA ASN A 42 -12.84 -3.54 0.21
C ASN A 42 -14.19 -3.16 0.85
N ALA A 43 -14.20 -2.24 1.81
CA ALA A 43 -15.43 -1.79 2.44
C ALA A 43 -16.41 -1.18 1.44
N LEU A 44 -15.93 -0.39 0.47
CA LEU A 44 -16.76 0.21 -0.58
C LEU A 44 -17.46 -0.81 -1.48
N VAL A 45 -16.96 -2.04 -1.57
CA VAL A 45 -17.58 -3.13 -2.34
C VAL A 45 -18.23 -4.19 -1.46
N GLY A 46 -18.32 -3.94 -0.14
CA GLY A 46 -18.95 -4.82 0.83
C GLY A 46 -18.13 -6.07 1.19
N ASN A 47 -16.82 -6.04 0.94
CA ASN A 47 -15.90 -7.10 1.35
C ASN A 47 -15.47 -6.92 2.81
N ASP A 48 -15.00 -8.01 3.41
CA ASP A 48 -14.31 -7.98 4.67
C ASP A 48 -12.92 -7.32 4.54
N ASP A 49 -12.39 -6.85 5.67
CA ASP A 49 -11.16 -6.06 5.76
C ASP A 49 -9.90 -6.80 5.27
N ASP A 50 -9.91 -8.15 5.29
CA ASP A 50 -8.82 -9.01 4.88
C ASP A 50 -8.98 -9.60 3.47
N ALA A 51 -10.02 -9.20 2.73
CA ALA A 51 -10.21 -9.63 1.35
C ALA A 51 -9.06 -9.15 0.45
N ALA A 52 -8.66 -9.99 -0.49
CA ALA A 52 -7.56 -9.65 -1.39
C ALA A 52 -7.98 -8.58 -2.41
N ALA A 53 -7.14 -7.56 -2.55
CA ALA A 53 -7.25 -6.49 -3.52
C ALA A 53 -6.03 -6.50 -4.47
N LEU A 54 -6.10 -5.78 -5.58
CA LEU A 54 -4.92 -5.55 -6.43
C LEU A 54 -4.20 -4.28 -5.97
N GLU A 55 -2.94 -4.41 -5.54
CA GLU A 55 -2.04 -3.26 -5.41
C GLU A 55 -1.42 -2.95 -6.77
N ILE A 56 -1.55 -1.70 -7.20
CA ILE A 56 -1.16 -1.20 -8.53
C ILE A 56 -0.11 -0.10 -8.38
N THR A 57 1.05 -0.25 -9.01
CA THR A 57 2.18 0.70 -8.88
C THR A 57 2.43 1.50 -10.16
N LEU A 58 2.33 2.83 -10.09
CA LEU A 58 2.63 3.85 -11.11
C LEU A 58 1.91 3.77 -12.47
N LEU A 59 1.86 2.60 -13.10
CA LEU A 59 1.17 2.32 -14.35
C LEU A 59 0.31 1.08 -14.15
N GLY A 60 -0.99 1.24 -14.29
CA GLY A 60 -1.95 0.22 -13.95
C GLY A 60 -2.30 -0.73 -15.08
N PRO A 61 -3.03 -1.81 -14.75
CA PRO A 61 -3.44 -2.81 -15.71
C PRO A 61 -4.59 -2.33 -16.62
N ARG A 62 -4.78 -3.05 -17.73
CA ARG A 62 -6.03 -3.07 -18.50
C ARG A 62 -6.74 -4.37 -18.22
N LEU A 63 -7.94 -4.29 -17.68
CA LEU A 63 -8.71 -5.42 -17.17
C LEU A 63 -10.05 -5.50 -17.90
N ARG A 64 -10.35 -6.65 -18.53
CA ARG A 64 -11.66 -6.93 -19.10
C ARG A 64 -12.50 -7.70 -18.09
N PHE A 65 -13.71 -7.25 -17.83
CA PHE A 65 -14.64 -7.95 -16.96
C PHE A 65 -15.49 -8.91 -17.77
N ASP A 66 -15.46 -10.20 -17.42
CA ASP A 66 -16.19 -11.23 -18.17
C ASP A 66 -17.64 -11.38 -17.66
N ASP A 67 -17.96 -10.73 -16.53
CA ASP A 67 -19.28 -10.61 -15.89
C ASP A 67 -19.53 -9.17 -15.42
N ASP A 68 -20.78 -8.84 -15.09
CA ASP A 68 -21.09 -7.62 -14.35
C ASP A 68 -20.43 -7.65 -12.96
N ALA A 69 -19.71 -6.60 -12.60
CA ALA A 69 -18.98 -6.50 -11.34
C ALA A 69 -19.18 -5.15 -10.66
N LEU A 70 -18.93 -5.13 -9.35
CA LEU A 70 -18.78 -3.92 -8.56
C LEU A 70 -17.32 -3.81 -8.12
N VAL A 71 -16.72 -2.64 -8.34
CA VAL A 71 -15.33 -2.37 -8.00
C VAL A 71 -15.20 -1.06 -7.23
N ALA A 72 -14.10 -0.89 -6.53
CA ALA A 72 -13.72 0.40 -5.95
C ALA A 72 -12.20 0.59 -6.10
N LEU A 73 -11.81 1.80 -6.49
CA LEU A 73 -10.42 2.23 -6.59
C LEU A 73 -10.13 3.27 -5.51
N THR A 74 -9.11 3.03 -4.69
CA THR A 74 -8.62 3.96 -3.65
C THR A 74 -7.10 4.14 -3.76
N GLY A 75 -6.53 5.02 -2.93
CA GLY A 75 -5.10 5.36 -2.97
C GLY A 75 -4.81 6.42 -4.03
N ALA A 76 -3.70 6.24 -4.75
CA ALA A 76 -3.20 7.17 -5.74
C ALA A 76 -4.25 7.55 -6.81
N ASP A 77 -4.18 8.81 -7.28
CA ASP A 77 -4.99 9.31 -8.38
C ASP A 77 -4.43 8.78 -9.70
N PHE A 78 -5.13 7.82 -10.30
CA PHE A 78 -4.80 7.23 -11.60
C PHE A 78 -5.74 7.80 -12.67
N ASP A 79 -5.25 7.88 -13.92
CA ASP A 79 -6.08 8.22 -15.10
C ASP A 79 -6.99 7.05 -15.51
N ALA A 80 -7.74 6.52 -14.55
CA ALA A 80 -8.55 5.32 -14.69
C ALA A 80 -9.83 5.60 -15.49
N ARG A 81 -10.20 4.69 -16.39
CA ARG A 81 -11.37 4.81 -17.27
C ARG A 81 -12.06 3.46 -17.49
N ILE A 82 -13.38 3.50 -17.64
CA ILE A 82 -14.17 2.37 -18.15
C ILE A 82 -14.69 2.77 -19.53
N GLY A 83 -14.18 2.11 -20.58
CA GLY A 83 -14.35 2.62 -21.94
C GLY A 83 -13.76 4.03 -22.07
N ASP A 84 -14.57 4.99 -22.51
CA ASP A 84 -14.16 6.39 -22.66
C ASP A 84 -14.46 7.25 -21.41
N ALA A 85 -15.17 6.71 -20.42
CA ALA A 85 -15.59 7.46 -19.25
C ALA A 85 -14.55 7.38 -18.11
N PRO A 86 -14.16 8.50 -17.48
CA PRO A 86 -13.34 8.48 -16.27
C PRO A 86 -13.98 7.65 -15.14
N LEU A 87 -13.19 6.80 -14.49
CA LEU A 87 -13.61 6.08 -13.30
C LEU A 87 -13.61 7.04 -12.11
N ALA A 88 -14.73 7.14 -11.41
CA ALA A 88 -14.81 7.89 -10.17
C ALA A 88 -14.24 7.07 -9.00
N ALA A 89 -13.05 7.42 -8.53
CA ALA A 89 -12.39 6.77 -7.40
C ALA A 89 -13.13 7.03 -6.07
N TRP A 90 -12.73 6.29 -5.02
CA TRP A 90 -13.25 6.42 -3.65
C TRP A 90 -14.76 6.17 -3.50
N ARG A 91 -15.34 5.38 -4.41
CA ARG A 91 -16.73 4.91 -4.36
C ARG A 91 -16.86 3.57 -5.05
N THR A 92 -17.99 2.91 -4.80
CA THR A 92 -18.41 1.74 -5.60
C THR A 92 -18.73 2.18 -7.03
N VAL A 93 -18.20 1.44 -8.00
CA VAL A 93 -18.45 1.62 -9.43
C VAL A 93 -18.91 0.30 -10.03
N ARG A 94 -19.96 0.34 -10.84
CA ARG A 94 -20.39 -0.81 -11.63
C ARG A 94 -19.60 -0.88 -12.93
N VAL A 95 -19.08 -2.07 -13.22
CA VAL A 95 -18.46 -2.42 -14.50
C VAL A 95 -19.34 -3.50 -15.13
N ARG A 96 -19.77 -3.30 -16.37
CA ARG A 96 -20.61 -4.26 -17.08
C ARG A 96 -19.75 -5.33 -17.72
N ARG A 97 -20.34 -6.50 -17.94
CA ARG A 97 -19.75 -7.56 -18.74
C ARG A 97 -19.25 -7.02 -20.09
N GLY A 98 -18.01 -7.36 -20.42
CA GLY A 98 -17.31 -6.98 -21.64
C GLY A 98 -16.61 -5.62 -21.58
N GLU A 99 -16.90 -4.79 -20.57
CA GLU A 99 -16.21 -3.51 -20.42
C GLU A 99 -14.76 -3.70 -19.99
N ILE A 100 -13.93 -2.74 -20.40
CA ILE A 100 -12.50 -2.69 -20.09
C ILE A 100 -12.28 -1.53 -19.14
N LEU A 101 -11.75 -1.85 -17.97
CA LEU A 101 -11.18 -0.91 -17.03
C LEU A 101 -9.70 -0.72 -17.37
N ASP A 102 -9.35 0.48 -17.84
CA ASP A 102 -7.98 0.90 -18.09
C ASP A 102 -7.54 1.85 -16.98
N LEU A 103 -6.59 1.43 -16.13
CA LEU A 103 -6.14 2.25 -15.01
C LEU A 103 -5.21 3.40 -15.44
N GLY A 104 -4.57 3.32 -16.61
CA GLY A 104 -3.61 4.32 -17.05
C GLY A 104 -2.46 4.54 -16.06
N ARG A 105 -1.91 5.76 -16.04
CA ARG A 105 -0.79 6.15 -15.15
C ARG A 105 -1.28 6.90 -13.91
N ALA A 106 -0.50 6.80 -12.84
CA ALA A 106 -0.67 7.61 -11.63
C ALA A 106 -0.35 9.09 -11.93
N ARG A 107 -1.33 9.98 -11.73
CA ARG A 107 -1.16 11.43 -11.77
C ARG A 107 -0.55 11.96 -10.47
N ARG A 108 -1.06 11.51 -9.32
CA ARG A 108 -0.57 11.83 -7.97
C ARG A 108 -0.49 10.59 -7.08
N GLY A 109 0.56 10.47 -6.28
CA GLY A 109 0.84 9.27 -5.47
C GLY A 109 1.44 8.12 -6.30
N ALA A 110 1.76 6.99 -5.68
CA ALA A 110 2.46 5.89 -6.34
C ALA A 110 1.63 4.61 -6.44
N ARG A 111 0.73 4.37 -5.48
CA ARG A 111 0.03 3.10 -5.33
C ARG A 111 -1.47 3.27 -5.17
N ALA A 112 -2.22 2.57 -6.00
CA ALA A 112 -3.67 2.47 -5.90
C ALA A 112 -4.09 1.03 -5.60
N TYR A 113 -5.29 0.88 -5.04
CA TYR A 113 -5.84 -0.42 -4.67
C TYR A 113 -7.20 -0.59 -5.33
N LEU A 114 -7.32 -1.65 -6.13
CA LEU A 114 -8.58 -2.04 -6.76
C LEU A 114 -9.17 -3.22 -5.99
N ALA A 115 -10.34 -3.03 -5.41
CA ALA A 115 -11.15 -4.11 -4.86
C ALA A 115 -12.30 -4.47 -5.82
N ILE A 116 -12.71 -5.74 -5.79
CA ILE A 116 -13.89 -6.27 -6.48
C ILE A 116 -14.80 -6.91 -5.43
N ALA A 117 -16.12 -6.75 -5.56
CA ALA A 117 -17.08 -7.40 -4.67
C ALA A 117 -16.88 -8.93 -4.70
N GLY A 118 -16.76 -9.54 -3.52
CA GLY A 118 -16.38 -10.94 -3.34
C GLY A 118 -14.87 -11.19 -3.19
N GLY A 119 -14.03 -10.16 -3.32
CA GLY A 119 -12.56 -10.22 -3.21
C GLY A 119 -11.90 -10.95 -4.38
N PHE A 120 -10.62 -10.68 -4.66
CA PHE A 120 -9.87 -11.46 -5.65
C PHE A 120 -9.48 -12.82 -5.08
N HIS A 121 -9.71 -13.89 -5.85
CA HIS A 121 -9.23 -15.22 -5.50
C HIS A 121 -7.74 -15.36 -5.86
N ALA A 122 -6.95 -15.85 -4.91
CA ALA A 122 -5.59 -16.30 -5.16
C ALA A 122 -5.23 -17.44 -4.17
N PRO A 123 -4.29 -18.33 -4.53
CA PRO A 123 -3.82 -19.36 -3.61
C PRO A 123 -3.26 -18.76 -2.32
N ARG A 124 -3.68 -19.30 -1.17
CA ARG A 124 -3.11 -18.92 0.12
C ARG A 124 -1.82 -19.70 0.37
N VAL A 125 -0.75 -18.98 0.69
CA VAL A 125 0.53 -19.55 1.13
C VAL A 125 0.84 -19.00 2.51
N LEU A 126 0.96 -19.90 3.49
CA LEU A 126 1.16 -19.54 4.90
C LEU A 126 0.07 -18.57 5.40
N GLY A 127 -1.19 -18.90 5.08
CA GLY A 127 -2.35 -18.17 5.59
C GLY A 127 -2.68 -16.83 4.91
N SER A 128 -1.95 -16.43 3.86
CA SER A 128 -2.26 -15.19 3.12
C SER A 128 -2.10 -15.33 1.60
N THR A 129 -2.84 -14.52 0.85
CA THR A 129 -2.80 -14.40 -0.61
C THR A 129 -1.85 -13.33 -1.12
N ALA A 130 -1.25 -12.52 -0.23
CA ALA A 130 -0.33 -11.46 -0.60
C ALA A 130 0.76 -12.00 -1.52
N VAL A 131 1.19 -11.25 -2.52
CA VAL A 131 2.39 -11.60 -3.27
C VAL A 131 3.60 -11.00 -2.57
N ASP A 132 4.65 -11.80 -2.41
CA ASP A 132 5.98 -11.35 -2.01
C ASP A 132 6.93 -11.56 -3.19
N VAL A 133 7.25 -10.47 -3.89
CA VAL A 133 8.10 -10.53 -5.10
C VAL A 133 9.53 -10.89 -4.71
N ASN A 134 10.02 -10.33 -3.60
CA ASN A 134 11.37 -10.57 -3.08
C ASN A 134 11.58 -12.04 -2.69
N ALA A 135 10.64 -12.63 -1.95
CA ALA A 135 10.68 -14.03 -1.53
C ALA A 135 10.18 -15.01 -2.61
N ARG A 136 9.72 -14.52 -3.77
CA ARG A 136 9.14 -15.30 -4.87
C ARG A 136 7.93 -16.15 -4.45
N ILE A 137 7.13 -15.64 -3.51
CA ILE A 137 5.89 -16.27 -3.09
C ILE A 137 4.74 -15.62 -3.85
N GLY A 138 4.15 -16.37 -4.79
CA GLY A 138 3.27 -15.80 -5.81
C GLY A 138 4.06 -15.03 -6.87
N ARG A 139 3.36 -14.25 -7.69
CA ARG A 139 3.98 -13.40 -8.72
C ARG A 139 3.10 -12.22 -9.08
N PRO A 140 3.68 -11.15 -9.67
CA PRO A 140 2.89 -10.12 -10.34
C PRO A 140 2.00 -10.68 -11.44
N LEU A 141 0.93 -9.94 -11.73
CA LEU A 141 0.03 -10.24 -12.85
C LEU A 141 0.79 -10.25 -14.19
N ARG A 142 0.31 -11.07 -15.12
CA ARG A 142 0.79 -11.16 -16.50
C ARG A 142 -0.39 -11.01 -17.45
N GLU A 143 -0.07 -10.61 -18.68
CA GLU A 143 -1.04 -10.62 -19.76
C GLU A 143 -1.61 -12.04 -19.96
N GLY A 144 -2.92 -12.13 -20.12
CA GLY A 144 -3.67 -13.37 -20.25
C GLY A 144 -4.06 -14.04 -18.92
N ASP A 145 -3.62 -13.53 -17.77
CA ASP A 145 -4.10 -14.03 -16.48
C ASP A 145 -5.62 -13.84 -16.36
N VAL A 146 -6.30 -14.81 -15.76
CA VAL A 146 -7.72 -14.74 -15.43
C VAL A 146 -7.88 -14.79 -13.91
N LEU A 147 -8.41 -13.71 -13.35
CA LEU A 147 -8.64 -13.56 -11.92
C LEU A 147 -10.11 -13.85 -11.60
N ALA A 148 -10.37 -14.85 -10.77
CA ALA A 148 -11.70 -15.13 -10.26
C ALA A 148 -11.98 -14.34 -8.98
N THR A 149 -13.26 -14.19 -8.62
CA THR A 149 -13.65 -13.71 -7.28
C THR A 149 -13.59 -14.84 -6.25
N ALA A 150 -13.21 -14.54 -5.01
CA ALA A 150 -13.04 -15.53 -3.95
C ALA A 150 -14.37 -16.04 -3.37
N ALA A 151 -15.37 -15.16 -3.32
CA ALA A 151 -16.72 -15.47 -2.88
C ALA A 151 -17.77 -14.93 -3.86
N GLU A 152 -19.00 -15.44 -3.75
CA GLU A 152 -20.14 -14.76 -4.35
C GLU A 152 -20.38 -13.42 -3.63
N PRO A 153 -20.52 -12.31 -4.36
CA PRO A 153 -20.79 -11.00 -3.76
C PRO A 153 -22.16 -11.03 -3.08
N ARG A 154 -22.30 -10.32 -1.97
CA ARG A 154 -23.54 -10.28 -1.18
C ARG A 154 -24.71 -9.81 -2.07
N ILE A 155 -25.66 -10.72 -2.34
CA ILE A 155 -26.72 -10.56 -3.38
C ILE A 155 -27.55 -9.28 -3.16
N ALA A 156 -27.97 -9.00 -1.92
CA ALA A 156 -28.77 -7.81 -1.59
C ALA A 156 -28.06 -6.48 -1.94
N PHE A 157 -26.73 -6.42 -1.78
CA PHE A 157 -25.94 -5.26 -2.16
C PHE A 157 -25.88 -5.10 -3.68
N VAL A 158 -25.65 -6.19 -4.41
CA VAL A 158 -25.59 -6.18 -5.88
C VAL A 158 -26.95 -5.79 -6.50
N GLU A 159 -28.06 -6.33 -5.98
CA GLU A 159 -29.41 -6.03 -6.49
C GLU A 159 -29.84 -4.58 -6.26
N ARG A 160 -29.56 -4.02 -5.08
CA ARG A 160 -29.80 -2.59 -4.81
C ARG A 160 -29.01 -1.69 -5.75
N GLN A 161 -27.74 -2.02 -6.00
CA GLN A 161 -26.92 -1.25 -6.93
C GLN A 161 -27.34 -1.45 -8.40
N ARG A 162 -27.95 -2.59 -8.76
CA ARG A 162 -28.53 -2.82 -10.08
C ARG A 162 -29.77 -1.94 -10.32
N GLY A 163 -30.59 -1.70 -9.29
CA GLY A 163 -31.84 -0.92 -9.40
C GLY A 163 -31.71 0.59 -9.14
N ALA A 164 -30.71 1.05 -8.38
CA ALA A 164 -30.65 2.43 -7.88
C ALA A 164 -29.95 3.46 -8.79
N SER A 165 -29.40 3.07 -9.95
CA SER A 165 -28.61 3.98 -10.79
C SER A 165 -29.27 4.25 -12.15
N THR A 166 -29.86 5.43 -12.30
CA THR A 166 -30.18 6.03 -13.60
C THR A 166 -28.93 6.54 -14.33
N SER A 167 -27.77 6.57 -13.66
CA SER A 167 -26.50 7.12 -14.15
C SER A 167 -25.39 6.08 -14.41
N GLY A 168 -25.69 4.78 -14.39
CA GLY A 168 -24.80 3.71 -14.87
C GLY A 168 -23.58 3.36 -14.00
N PHE A 169 -23.15 4.20 -13.05
CA PHE A 169 -21.83 4.07 -12.38
C PHE A 169 -21.86 3.79 -10.86
N GLY A 170 -22.98 3.34 -10.27
CA GLY A 170 -23.06 2.97 -8.85
C GLY A 170 -23.69 4.05 -7.94
N PRO A 171 -23.56 3.94 -6.60
CA PRO A 171 -24.27 4.82 -5.65
C PRO A 171 -23.70 6.23 -5.70
N ALA A 172 -24.55 7.26 -5.58
CA ALA A 172 -24.21 8.68 -5.82
C ALA A 172 -23.25 9.33 -4.81
N TRP A 173 -22.69 8.57 -3.88
CA TRP A 173 -21.80 9.05 -2.83
C TRP A 173 -20.39 8.47 -3.00
N SER A 174 -19.43 9.13 -2.37
CA SER A 174 -18.01 8.75 -2.33
C SER A 174 -17.44 9.06 -0.97
N LEU A 175 -16.41 8.34 -0.57
CA LEU A 175 -15.59 8.70 0.57
C LEU A 175 -14.78 9.96 0.23
N ASP A 176 -14.67 10.86 1.21
CA ASP A 176 -13.60 11.85 1.18
C ASP A 176 -12.27 11.10 1.37
N PRO A 177 -11.30 11.22 0.43
CA PRO A 177 -9.99 10.62 0.61
C PRO A 177 -9.25 11.13 1.85
N ARG A 178 -9.59 12.32 2.37
CA ARG A 178 -8.98 12.85 3.59
C ARG A 178 -9.68 12.31 4.85
N PRO A 179 -8.93 12.02 5.93
CA PRO A 179 -7.47 12.12 6.09
C PRO A 179 -6.69 10.88 5.60
N TRP A 180 -7.35 9.90 4.98
CA TRP A 180 -6.83 8.56 4.68
C TRP A 180 -5.79 8.49 3.56
N PHE A 181 -5.79 9.49 2.68
CA PHE A 181 -4.84 9.62 1.58
C PHE A 181 -4.23 11.00 1.58
N ASP A 182 -2.93 11.03 1.89
CA ASP A 182 -2.11 12.22 1.87
C ASP A 182 -0.86 11.99 1.02
N THR A 183 -0.68 12.88 0.06
CA THR A 183 0.47 12.92 -0.85
C THR A 183 1.04 14.32 -0.93
N ASP A 184 0.86 15.11 0.12
CA ASP A 184 1.57 16.38 0.27
C ASP A 184 3.08 16.08 0.33
N PRO A 185 3.85 16.52 -0.67
CA PRO A 185 5.28 16.25 -0.69
C PRO A 185 6.03 16.93 0.47
N SER A 186 5.47 18.01 1.04
CA SER A 186 6.07 18.81 2.09
C SER A 186 5.89 18.23 3.50
N ALA A 187 4.88 17.38 3.70
CA ALA A 187 4.63 16.75 4.99
C ALA A 187 5.80 15.81 5.36
N PRO A 188 6.45 15.98 6.53
CA PRO A 188 7.56 15.14 6.94
C PRO A 188 7.11 13.73 7.29
N ILE A 189 8.06 12.79 7.36
CA ILE A 189 7.86 11.44 7.84
C ILE A 189 8.40 11.36 9.26
N HIS A 190 7.57 10.98 10.22
CA HIS A 190 7.91 10.84 11.62
C HIS A 190 8.81 9.62 11.82
N LEU A 191 9.93 9.83 12.49
CA LEU A 191 10.97 8.84 12.72
C LEU A 191 11.27 8.76 14.22
N ILE A 192 11.06 7.57 14.77
CA ILE A 192 11.50 7.22 16.12
C ILE A 192 12.99 6.90 16.05
N ARG A 193 13.77 7.39 17.01
CA ARG A 193 15.20 7.06 17.11
C ARG A 193 15.39 5.55 17.23
N GLY A 194 16.18 4.98 16.33
CA GLY A 194 16.46 3.55 16.31
C GLY A 194 17.50 3.16 17.35
N ARG A 195 17.64 1.85 17.58
CA ARG A 195 18.60 1.28 18.54
C ARG A 195 20.05 1.78 18.36
N HIS A 196 20.45 2.05 17.12
CA HIS A 196 21.80 2.47 16.77
C HIS A 196 21.88 3.96 16.42
N PHE A 197 20.86 4.75 16.76
CA PHE A 197 20.86 6.20 16.49
C PHE A 197 22.06 6.90 17.15
N ASP A 198 22.38 6.55 18.40
CA ASP A 198 23.52 7.14 19.11
C ASP A 198 24.90 6.71 18.60
N ALA A 199 24.96 5.77 17.65
CA ALA A 199 26.20 5.44 16.96
C ALA A 199 26.51 6.43 15.83
N LEU A 200 25.55 7.25 15.37
CA LEU A 200 25.79 8.33 14.42
C LEU A 200 26.68 9.41 15.03
N ASP A 201 27.56 10.00 14.22
CA ASP A 201 28.26 11.21 14.62
C ASP A 201 27.29 12.40 14.75
N ALA A 202 27.73 13.47 15.41
CA ALA A 202 26.87 14.63 15.68
C ALA A 202 26.33 15.28 14.40
N ALA A 203 27.17 15.40 13.37
CA ALA A 203 26.78 16.00 12.08
C ALA A 203 25.70 15.17 11.37
N SER A 204 25.79 13.85 11.45
CA SER A 204 24.86 12.91 10.82
C SER A 204 23.53 12.85 11.55
N ARG A 205 23.52 12.98 12.88
CA ARG A 205 22.27 13.13 13.66
C ARG A 205 21.51 14.38 13.22
N THR A 206 22.20 15.51 13.09
CA THR A 206 21.61 16.75 12.57
C THR A 206 21.14 16.58 11.13
N ALA A 207 21.98 16.04 10.25
CA ALA A 207 21.65 15.86 8.84
C ALA A 207 20.43 14.94 8.61
N LEU A 208 20.23 13.92 9.45
CA LEU A 208 19.08 13.02 9.35
C LEU A 208 17.74 13.76 9.47
N PHE A 209 17.66 14.81 10.28
CA PHE A 209 16.42 15.55 10.54
C PHE A 209 16.34 16.89 9.79
N ASP A 210 17.47 17.53 9.48
CA ASP A 210 17.49 18.86 8.86
C ASP A 210 17.55 18.82 7.32
N ALA A 211 18.05 17.72 6.74
CA ALA A 211 18.23 17.61 5.31
C ALA A 211 17.08 16.86 4.61
N PRO A 212 16.76 17.21 3.35
CA PRO A 212 15.91 16.38 2.51
C PRO A 212 16.69 15.18 1.96
N PHE A 213 15.99 14.05 1.84
CA PHE A 213 16.45 12.87 1.13
C PHE A 213 15.59 12.64 -0.10
N ARG A 214 16.22 12.35 -1.23
CA ARG A 214 15.57 11.97 -2.48
C ARG A 214 15.42 10.45 -2.54
N ILE A 215 14.25 9.96 -2.93
CA ILE A 215 14.05 8.53 -3.13
C ILE A 215 14.74 8.12 -4.44
N ALA A 216 15.65 7.17 -4.36
CA ALA A 216 16.42 6.70 -5.51
C ALA A 216 15.57 5.83 -6.47
N ALA A 217 16.02 5.72 -7.72
CA ALA A 217 15.29 5.03 -8.81
C ALA A 217 15.13 3.52 -8.57
N GLU A 218 16.07 2.91 -7.86
CA GLU A 218 16.12 1.49 -7.53
C GLU A 218 15.27 1.12 -6.30
N SER A 219 14.53 2.07 -5.73
CA SER A 219 13.60 1.85 -4.62
C SER A 219 12.43 0.95 -5.03
N ASN A 220 12.07 0.00 -4.17
CA ASN A 220 11.03 -0.98 -4.46
C ASN A 220 10.25 -1.39 -3.19
N ARG A 221 9.56 -2.53 -3.24
CA ARG A 221 8.76 -3.07 -2.11
C ARG A 221 9.60 -3.65 -0.97
N VAL A 222 10.92 -3.82 -1.15
CA VAL A 222 11.85 -4.24 -0.08
C VAL A 222 12.30 -3.04 0.76
N GLY A 223 12.64 -1.94 0.08
CA GLY A 223 13.04 -0.72 0.74
C GLY A 223 13.27 0.45 -0.20
N TYR A 224 13.16 1.65 0.35
CA TYR A 224 13.45 2.90 -0.31
C TYR A 224 14.88 3.32 0.01
N ARG A 225 15.70 3.49 -1.03
CA ARG A 225 17.05 4.01 -0.89
C ARG A 225 17.01 5.53 -0.94
N LEU A 226 17.71 6.15 0.00
CA LEU A 226 17.60 7.57 0.27
C LEU A 226 18.90 8.28 -0.12
N ASP A 227 18.86 8.99 -1.24
CA ASP A 227 19.95 9.83 -1.71
C ASP A 227 19.91 11.19 -1.01
N GLY A 228 21.01 11.57 -0.37
CA GLY A 228 21.10 12.80 0.40
C GLY A 228 22.48 12.94 1.04
N PRO A 229 22.59 13.65 2.18
CA PRO A 229 23.83 13.65 2.96
C PRO A 229 24.25 12.22 3.30
N ARG A 230 25.55 11.93 3.17
CA ARG A 230 26.10 10.67 3.66
C ARG A 230 26.18 10.76 5.18
N LEU A 231 25.50 9.85 5.85
CA LEU A 231 25.56 9.71 7.30
C LEU A 231 26.73 8.81 7.67
N ALA A 232 27.41 9.16 8.76
CA ALA A 232 28.55 8.45 9.29
C ALA A 232 28.30 8.04 10.74
N LEU A 233 28.91 6.92 11.11
CA LEU A 233 28.98 6.44 12.48
C LEU A 233 30.26 6.96 13.13
N VAL A 234 30.24 7.15 14.44
CA VAL A 234 31.43 7.55 15.22
C VAL A 234 32.56 6.52 15.07
N ALA A 235 32.21 5.25 14.95
CA ALA A 235 33.12 4.15 14.66
C ALA A 235 32.42 3.12 13.75
N ALA A 236 33.21 2.32 13.04
CA ALA A 236 32.67 1.18 12.30
C ALA A 236 31.88 0.26 13.24
N LEU A 237 30.68 -0.14 12.81
CA LEU A 237 29.77 -0.92 13.63
C LEU A 237 29.32 -2.15 12.85
N GLU A 238 29.83 -3.32 13.25
CA GLU A 238 29.34 -4.61 12.79
C GLU A 238 28.18 -5.06 13.68
N ILE A 239 27.05 -5.37 13.07
CA ILE A 239 25.84 -5.81 13.77
C ILE A 239 25.60 -7.29 13.47
N VAL A 240 25.49 -8.10 14.52
CA VAL A 240 24.93 -9.45 14.40
C VAL A 240 23.50 -9.30 13.89
N SER A 241 23.12 -10.04 12.84
CA SER A 241 21.81 -9.91 12.20
C SER A 241 20.67 -9.88 13.20
N GLU A 242 19.86 -8.82 13.16
CA GLU A 242 18.74 -8.58 14.09
C GLU A 242 17.41 -8.58 13.35
N PRO A 243 16.28 -8.84 14.03
CA PRO A 243 14.96 -8.71 13.45
C PRO A 243 14.68 -7.30 12.92
N LEU A 244 14.02 -7.23 11.77
CA LEU A 244 13.60 -6.01 11.08
C LEU A 244 12.08 -5.93 11.02
N ALA A 245 11.59 -4.70 10.88
CA ALA A 245 10.18 -4.38 10.72
C ALA A 245 10.01 -3.39 9.57
N PHE A 246 8.81 -3.35 8.99
CA PHE A 246 8.41 -2.31 8.05
C PHE A 246 8.61 -0.93 8.72
N GLY A 247 9.38 -0.07 8.06
CA GLY A 247 9.69 1.29 8.50
C GLY A 247 11.05 1.39 9.15
N ALA A 248 11.75 0.29 9.42
CA ALA A 248 13.11 0.33 9.94
C ALA A 248 14.02 1.06 8.93
N VAL A 249 14.79 2.02 9.43
CA VAL A 249 15.76 2.78 8.64
C VAL A 249 17.16 2.26 8.96
N GLN A 250 17.75 1.57 7.98
CA GLN A 250 19.10 1.02 8.08
C GLN A 250 20.14 1.95 7.47
N LEU A 251 21.36 1.91 8.01
CA LEU A 251 22.51 2.63 7.48
C LEU A 251 23.61 1.65 7.03
N PRO A 252 23.68 1.31 5.73
CA PRO A 252 24.80 0.56 5.16
C PRO A 252 26.12 1.37 5.22
N PRO A 253 27.29 0.71 5.00
CA PRO A 253 28.60 1.38 5.03
C PRO A 253 28.77 2.56 4.06
N GLY A 254 27.98 2.60 2.98
CA GLY A 254 27.99 3.72 2.03
C GLY A 254 27.40 5.03 2.57
N GLY A 255 26.78 5.01 3.76
CA GLY A 255 26.24 6.20 4.42
C GLY A 255 24.89 6.68 3.88
N GLN A 256 24.30 5.98 2.91
CA GLN A 256 22.98 6.28 2.37
C GLN A 256 21.91 5.45 3.09
N PRO A 257 20.95 6.07 3.79
CA PRO A 257 19.92 5.33 4.50
C PRO A 257 19.02 4.49 3.58
N ILE A 258 18.51 3.39 4.10
CA ILE A 258 17.48 2.57 3.45
C ILE A 258 16.28 2.46 4.39
N ALA A 259 15.13 2.99 3.99
CA ALA A 259 13.87 2.81 4.71
C ALA A 259 13.19 1.53 4.23
N LEU A 260 13.12 0.51 5.09
CA LEU A 260 12.58 -0.81 4.75
C LEU A 260 11.06 -0.78 4.61
N THR A 261 10.53 -1.52 3.64
CA THR A 261 9.11 -1.49 3.25
C THR A 261 8.46 -2.89 3.31
N ALA A 262 7.27 -3.09 2.73
CA ALA A 262 6.41 -4.27 2.99
C ALA A 262 7.09 -5.65 2.80
N GLU A 263 8.04 -5.76 1.88
CA GLU A 263 8.80 -6.99 1.56
C GLU A 263 10.22 -6.97 2.12
N HIS A 264 10.44 -6.22 3.21
CA HIS A 264 11.72 -6.18 3.91
C HIS A 264 12.18 -7.59 4.31
N PRO A 265 13.51 -7.86 4.33
CA PRO A 265 14.01 -9.10 4.89
C PRO A 265 13.67 -9.20 6.38
N VAL A 266 13.46 -10.41 6.89
CA VAL A 266 13.12 -10.62 8.31
C VAL A 266 14.26 -10.18 9.23
N THR A 267 15.51 -10.36 8.81
CA THR A 267 16.69 -9.99 9.59
C THR A 267 17.68 -9.21 8.75
N GLY A 268 18.51 -8.37 9.38
CA GLY A 268 19.62 -7.72 8.69
C GLY A 268 20.72 -7.26 9.64
N GLY A 269 21.93 -7.12 9.08
CA GLY A 269 23.16 -6.78 9.81
C GLY A 269 23.61 -5.33 9.65
N TYR A 270 22.75 -4.43 9.15
CA TYR A 270 23.06 -3.00 9.10
C TYR A 270 22.51 -2.26 10.33
N PRO A 271 23.26 -1.28 10.86
CA PRO A 271 22.81 -0.40 11.93
C PRO A 271 21.42 0.19 11.66
N ARG A 272 20.51 -0.01 12.61
CA ARG A 272 19.15 0.57 12.61
C ARG A 272 19.15 1.92 13.29
N ILE A 273 19.21 2.98 12.49
CA ILE A 273 19.30 4.38 12.97
C ILE A 273 17.94 5.00 13.25
N GLY A 274 16.86 4.42 12.75
CA GLY A 274 15.50 4.92 12.95
C GLY A 274 14.42 3.87 12.70
N GLN A 275 13.21 4.20 13.11
CA GLN A 275 11.98 3.46 12.81
C GLN A 275 10.90 4.45 12.41
N ILE A 276 10.44 4.39 11.16
CA ILE A 276 9.33 5.21 10.68
C ILE A 276 8.07 4.80 11.45
N ALA A 277 7.34 5.80 11.94
CA ALA A 277 6.10 5.58 12.66
C ALA A 277 5.05 4.95 11.71
N ALA A 278 4.34 3.92 12.19
CA ALA A 278 3.36 3.17 11.38
C ALA A 278 2.28 4.06 10.74
N ILE A 279 1.92 5.16 11.43
CA ILE A 279 0.96 6.16 10.95
C ILE A 279 1.37 6.82 9.62
N ASP A 280 2.67 6.86 9.31
CA ASP A 280 3.21 7.51 8.11
C ASP A 280 3.57 6.53 6.99
N LEU A 281 3.49 5.22 7.21
CA LEU A 281 3.79 4.21 6.18
C LEU A 281 2.87 4.34 4.95
N PRO A 282 1.55 4.61 5.08
CA PRO A 282 0.71 4.94 3.92
C PRO A 282 1.24 6.12 3.11
N ARG A 283 1.66 7.21 3.77
CA ARG A 283 2.23 8.38 3.07
C ARG A 283 3.56 8.07 2.40
N LEU A 284 4.43 7.27 3.05
CA LEU A 284 5.68 6.79 2.46
C LEU A 284 5.40 5.94 1.21
N ALA A 285 4.42 5.04 1.27
CA ALA A 285 4.02 4.18 0.17
C ALA A 285 3.50 4.95 -1.06
N GLN A 286 3.12 6.22 -0.91
CA GLN A 286 2.72 7.06 -2.03
C GLN A 286 3.85 7.89 -2.65
N ARG A 287 5.04 7.90 -2.04
CA ARG A 287 6.21 8.57 -2.61
C ARG A 287 6.76 7.80 -3.81
N ARG A 288 7.19 8.55 -4.81
CA ARG A 288 7.75 8.07 -6.07
C ARG A 288 9.28 8.17 -6.06
N PRO A 289 9.97 7.38 -6.90
CA PRO A 289 11.34 7.69 -7.27
C PRO A 289 11.49 9.15 -7.71
N GLY A 290 12.48 9.82 -7.14
CA GLY A 290 12.76 11.22 -7.37
C GLY A 290 12.07 12.18 -6.40
N ASP A 291 11.05 11.76 -5.65
CA ASP A 291 10.40 12.59 -4.63
C ASP A 291 11.36 12.85 -3.47
N MET A 292 11.18 14.01 -2.84
CA MET A 292 11.88 14.37 -1.62
C MET A 292 11.09 13.90 -0.39
N LEU A 293 11.79 13.52 0.66
CA LEU A 293 11.26 13.30 1.99
C LEU A 293 12.15 13.97 3.03
N ARG A 294 11.57 14.34 4.16
CA ARG A 294 12.27 14.85 5.34
C ARG A 294 11.81 14.04 6.54
N PHE A 295 12.71 13.77 7.46
CA PHE A 295 12.34 13.17 8.73
C PHE A 295 12.07 14.24 9.77
N VAL A 296 11.09 13.96 10.63
CA VAL A 296 10.90 14.69 11.89
C VAL A 296 10.91 13.68 13.02
N GLU A 297 11.51 14.03 14.14
CA GLU A 297 11.53 13.13 15.29
C GLU A 297 10.12 12.98 15.89
N ILE A 298 9.80 11.77 16.33
CA ILE A 298 8.64 11.47 17.18
C ILE A 298 9.06 10.47 18.25
N ASP A 299 8.49 10.57 19.45
CA ASP A 299 8.66 9.53 20.45
C ASP A 299 7.69 8.35 20.22
N LEU A 300 7.93 7.25 20.93
CA LEU A 300 7.13 6.03 20.79
C LEU A 300 5.69 6.22 21.27
N ASP A 301 5.48 6.94 22.37
CA ASP A 301 4.17 7.09 23.00
C ASP A 301 3.23 7.94 22.11
N GLU A 302 3.76 9.01 21.51
CA GLU A 302 3.02 9.83 20.56
C GLU A 302 2.72 9.04 19.28
N ALA A 303 3.71 8.32 18.74
CA ALA A 303 3.50 7.48 17.55
C ALA A 303 2.40 6.43 17.76
N GLN A 304 2.40 5.75 18.92
CA GLN A 304 1.37 4.78 19.30
C GLN A 304 0.01 5.44 19.47
N THR A 305 -0.05 6.58 20.17
CA THR A 305 -1.30 7.32 20.38
C THR A 305 -1.94 7.73 19.06
N ARG A 306 -1.14 8.28 18.13
CA ARG A 306 -1.62 8.67 16.79
C ARG A 306 -2.07 7.46 15.97
N TYR A 307 -1.33 6.35 16.03
CA TYR A 307 -1.69 5.11 15.34
C TYR A 307 -3.03 4.55 15.85
N LEU A 308 -3.19 4.40 17.17
CA LEU A 308 -4.43 3.89 17.76
C LEU A 308 -5.63 4.78 17.46
N ARG A 309 -5.44 6.11 17.47
CA ARG A 309 -6.49 7.05 17.07
C ARG A 309 -6.92 6.83 15.62
N ARG A 310 -5.97 6.71 14.68
CA ARG A 310 -6.27 6.41 13.27
C ARG A 310 -7.06 5.11 13.15
N GLU A 311 -6.61 4.04 13.81
CA GLU A 311 -7.30 2.74 13.73
C GLU A 311 -8.73 2.80 14.27
N TYR A 312 -8.95 3.52 15.37
CA TYR A 312 -10.29 3.74 15.92
C TYR A 312 -11.19 4.52 14.95
N GLU A 313 -10.69 5.61 14.37
CA GLU A 313 -11.44 6.41 13.39
C GLU A 313 -11.73 5.60 12.12
N LEU A 314 -10.78 4.79 11.67
CA LEU A 314 -10.93 3.94 10.50
C LEU A 314 -11.98 2.86 10.75
N ALA A 315 -11.94 2.18 11.89
CA ALA A 315 -12.95 1.18 12.26
C ALA A 315 -14.37 1.77 12.22
N ARG A 316 -14.56 2.96 12.82
CA ARG A 316 -15.85 3.67 12.76
C ARG A 316 -16.28 4.04 11.35
N LEU A 317 -15.35 4.44 10.49
CA LEU A 317 -15.66 4.72 9.09
C LEU A 317 -16.06 3.44 8.35
N LEU A 318 -15.36 2.33 8.56
CA LEU A 318 -15.68 1.04 7.94
C LEU A 318 -17.07 0.56 8.37
N GLU A 319 -17.44 0.70 9.64
CA GLU A 319 -18.81 0.44 10.14
C GLU A 319 -19.85 1.34 9.47
N ALA A 320 -19.58 2.65 9.36
CA ALA A 320 -20.49 3.59 8.71
C ALA A 320 -20.68 3.29 7.21
N VAL A 321 -19.61 2.86 6.53
CA VAL A 321 -19.67 2.39 5.14
C VAL A 321 -20.52 1.14 5.05
N ALA A 322 -20.27 0.13 5.90
CA ALA A 322 -21.05 -1.12 5.91
C ALA A 322 -22.55 -0.85 6.12
N ALA A 323 -22.90 -0.03 7.12
CA ALA A 323 -24.29 0.36 7.39
C ALA A 323 -24.95 1.12 6.23
N ARG A 324 -24.17 1.82 5.41
CA ARG A 324 -24.66 2.51 4.20
C ARG A 324 -24.84 1.58 3.00
N LEU A 325 -24.20 0.40 3.02
CA LEU A 325 -24.37 -0.64 2.02
C LEU A 325 -25.53 -1.59 2.35
N GLU A 326 -25.87 -1.70 3.63
CA GLU A 326 -27.05 -2.40 4.17
C GLU A 326 -28.38 -1.72 3.87
#